data_AF-A0AAN8DFE8-F1
#
_entry.id   AF-A0AAN8DFE8-F1
#
_cell.length_a   1.000
_cell.length_b   1.000
_cell.length_c   1.000
_cell.angle_alpha   90.00
_cell.angle_beta   90.00
_cell.angle_gamma   90.00
#
_symmetry.space_group_name_H-M   'P 1'
#
loop_
_entity.id
_entity.type
_entity.pdbx_description
1 polymer ?
#
loop_
_entity_poly.entity_id
_entity_poly.type
_entity_poly.pdbx_seq_one_letter_code
_entity_poly.pdbx_strand_id
1 'polypeptide(L)'
;MFDRLLEQRWSVAAVLSDRSVTTLSDARTLDLADDSWIVMEEMLPVLCSLKCATTALCGESGVSSSMIYPVTATLLTKHLPVAPGESKKVAEYKQTVSVSLKPRLKPDEVESAKNVPCIASFLDPRHKHLKFANDALRDAVKARVKELLSALGADARPEITEEDSSETESARESAATKIRQQVSNANIVWRRIPRGGTCNS
;
A
#
# COMPACT_ATOMS: atom_id res chain seq x y z
N MET A 1 -2.58 -17.32 -6.83
CA MET A 1 -2.35 -18.60 -7.52
C MET A 1 -1.71 -19.60 -6.57
N PHE A 2 -0.49 -19.35 -6.05
CA PHE A 2 0.19 -20.27 -5.11
C PHE A 2 -0.67 -20.63 -3.89
N ASP A 3 -1.33 -19.64 -3.30
CA ASP A 3 -2.26 -19.82 -2.18
C ASP A 3 -3.31 -20.94 -2.45
N ARG A 4 -4.00 -20.85 -3.59
CA ARG A 4 -5.00 -21.85 -4.02
C ARG A 4 -4.37 -23.19 -4.39
N LEU A 5 -3.20 -23.17 -5.01
CA LEU A 5 -2.52 -24.40 -5.42
C LEU A 5 -2.06 -25.20 -4.20
N LEU A 6 -1.57 -24.51 -3.16
CA LEU A 6 -1.21 -25.11 -1.88
C LEU A 6 -2.43 -25.65 -1.13
N GLU A 7 -3.53 -24.88 -1.10
CA GLU A 7 -4.82 -25.34 -0.54
C GLU A 7 -5.30 -26.64 -1.20
N GLN A 8 -5.12 -26.75 -2.52
CA GLN A 8 -5.55 -27.90 -3.32
C GLN A 8 -4.49 -29.01 -3.45
N ARG A 9 -3.35 -28.93 -2.75
CA ARG A 9 -2.23 -29.89 -2.90
C ARG A 9 -2.67 -31.35 -2.83
N TRP A 10 -3.48 -31.70 -1.82
CA TRP A 10 -3.98 -33.07 -1.64
C TRP A 10 -5.02 -33.47 -2.68
N SER A 11 -5.86 -32.53 -3.13
CA SER A 11 -6.82 -32.78 -4.21
C SER A 11 -6.10 -33.06 -5.54
N VAL A 12 -5.06 -32.30 -5.85
CA VAL A 12 -4.20 -32.53 -7.02
C VAL A 12 -3.52 -33.90 -6.91
N ALA A 13 -2.88 -34.20 -5.77
CA ALA A 13 -2.22 -35.48 -5.56
C ALA A 13 -3.17 -36.69 -5.69
N ALA A 14 -4.40 -36.57 -5.19
CA ALA A 14 -5.42 -37.62 -5.29
C ALA A 14 -5.81 -37.88 -6.75
N VAL A 15 -6.07 -36.83 -7.54
CA VAL A 15 -6.43 -36.95 -8.96
C VAL A 15 -5.28 -37.53 -9.78
N LEU A 16 -4.03 -37.11 -9.54
CA LEU A 16 -2.86 -37.64 -10.26
C LEU A 16 -2.54 -39.11 -9.90
N SER A 17 -2.96 -39.54 -8.70
CA SER A 17 -2.80 -40.92 -8.23
C SER A 17 -3.88 -41.87 -8.78
N ASP A 18 -5.06 -41.34 -9.12
CA ASP A 18 -6.18 -42.13 -9.65
C ASP A 18 -5.95 -42.52 -11.11
N ARG A 19 -5.78 -43.82 -11.35
CA ARG A 19 -5.56 -44.40 -12.69
C ARG A 19 -6.81 -44.51 -13.55
N SER A 20 -8.00 -44.30 -12.98
CA SER A 20 -9.25 -44.22 -13.72
C SER A 20 -9.46 -42.85 -14.38
N VAL A 21 -8.79 -41.81 -13.86
CA VAL A 21 -8.93 -40.41 -14.32
C VAL A 21 -7.65 -39.92 -15.01
N THR A 22 -6.47 -40.28 -14.49
CA THR A 22 -5.18 -39.74 -14.97
C THR A 22 -4.26 -40.84 -15.48
N THR A 23 -3.79 -40.70 -16.73
CA THR A 23 -2.81 -41.64 -17.28
C THR A 23 -1.46 -41.51 -16.58
N LEU A 24 -0.65 -42.57 -16.62
CA LEU A 24 0.66 -42.56 -15.98
C LEU A 24 1.64 -41.56 -16.64
N SER A 25 1.48 -41.29 -17.93
CA SER A 25 2.25 -40.26 -18.62
C SER A 25 1.88 -38.87 -18.09
N ASP A 26 0.58 -38.57 -18.04
CA ASP A 26 0.09 -37.26 -17.58
C ASP A 26 0.46 -37.00 -16.13
N ALA A 27 0.32 -38.02 -15.26
CA ALA A 27 0.72 -37.92 -13.87
C ALA A 27 2.19 -37.51 -13.72
N ARG A 28 3.11 -38.13 -14.49
CA ARG A 28 4.55 -37.79 -14.43
C ARG A 28 4.85 -36.38 -14.94
N THR A 29 4.07 -35.88 -15.90
CA THR A 29 4.28 -34.55 -16.48
C THR A 29 3.67 -33.45 -15.61
N LEU A 30 2.56 -33.73 -14.93
CA LEU A 30 1.81 -32.74 -14.14
C LEU A 30 2.20 -32.72 -12.66
N ASP A 31 2.82 -33.79 -12.15
CA ASP A 31 3.22 -33.85 -10.76
C ASP A 31 4.36 -32.87 -10.44
N LEU A 32 4.25 -32.23 -9.28
CA LEU A 32 5.22 -31.27 -8.81
C LEU A 32 6.12 -31.93 -7.78
N ALA A 33 7.44 -31.80 -7.97
CA ALA A 33 8.41 -32.28 -6.99
C ALA A 33 8.19 -31.61 -5.61
N ASP A 34 8.48 -32.33 -4.53
CA ASP A 34 8.35 -31.84 -3.15
C ASP A 34 9.08 -30.51 -2.93
N ASP A 35 10.29 -30.36 -3.50
CA ASP A 35 11.05 -29.11 -3.46
C ASP A 35 10.28 -27.91 -4.04
N SER A 36 9.43 -28.15 -5.05
CA SER A 36 8.62 -27.08 -5.67
C SER A 36 7.48 -26.65 -4.74
N TRP A 37 6.88 -27.61 -4.02
CA TRP A 37 5.87 -27.32 -3.00
C TRP A 37 6.45 -26.49 -1.86
N ILE A 38 7.62 -26.88 -1.35
CA ILE A 38 8.33 -26.14 -0.29
C ILE A 38 8.62 -24.71 -0.74
N VAL A 39 9.16 -24.53 -1.96
CA VAL A 39 9.45 -23.17 -2.48
C VAL A 39 8.18 -22.32 -2.59
N MET A 40 7.04 -22.90 -2.98
CA MET A 40 5.78 -22.16 -3.01
C MET A 40 5.33 -21.72 -1.60
N GLU A 41 5.44 -22.61 -0.61
CA GLU A 41 5.12 -22.31 0.79
C GLU A 41 6.01 -21.19 1.34
N GLU A 42 7.31 -21.26 1.07
CA GLU A 42 8.29 -20.25 1.53
C GLU A 42 8.12 -18.90 0.84
N MET A 43 7.74 -18.87 -0.45
CA MET A 43 7.55 -17.64 -1.21
C MET A 43 6.22 -16.94 -0.91
N LEU A 44 5.21 -17.69 -0.45
CA LEU A 44 3.85 -17.20 -0.27
C LEU A 44 3.77 -15.95 0.62
N PRO A 45 4.43 -15.86 1.80
CA PRO A 45 4.37 -14.67 2.66
C PRO A 45 4.88 -13.40 1.96
N VAL A 46 5.97 -13.51 1.19
CA VAL A 46 6.54 -12.36 0.47
C VAL A 46 5.60 -11.93 -0.65
N LEU A 47 5.07 -12.88 -1.43
CA LEU A 47 4.10 -12.59 -2.48
C LEU A 47 2.81 -11.97 -1.93
N CYS A 48 2.35 -12.41 -0.76
CA CYS A 48 1.21 -11.81 -0.08
C CYS A 48 1.49 -10.36 0.33
N SER A 49 2.68 -10.03 0.84
CA SER A 49 3.05 -8.65 1.16
C SER A 49 3.02 -7.73 -0.07
N LEU A 50 3.50 -8.22 -1.21
CA LEU A 50 3.47 -7.49 -2.49
C LEU A 50 2.03 -7.34 -3.00
N LYS A 51 1.22 -8.39 -2.93
CA LYS A 51 -0.21 -8.33 -3.26
C LYS A 51 -0.95 -7.29 -2.42
N CYS A 52 -0.70 -7.25 -1.11
CA CYS A 52 -1.30 -6.27 -0.20
C CYS A 52 -0.88 -4.85 -0.58
N ALA A 53 0.40 -4.62 -0.86
CA ALA A 53 0.90 -3.31 -1.28
C ALA A 53 0.29 -2.88 -2.62
N THR A 54 0.25 -3.75 -3.63
CA THR A 54 -0.37 -3.45 -4.92
C THR A 54 -1.87 -3.17 -4.76
N THR A 55 -2.60 -3.97 -3.99
CA THR A 55 -4.03 -3.73 -3.72
C THR A 55 -4.23 -2.37 -3.07
N ALA A 56 -3.39 -2.01 -2.09
CA ALA A 56 -3.46 -0.73 -1.40
C ALA A 56 -3.10 0.47 -2.29
N LEU A 57 -2.30 0.27 -3.35
CA LEU A 57 -1.88 1.32 -4.28
C LEU A 57 -2.69 1.37 -5.58
N CYS A 58 -3.47 0.32 -5.88
CA CYS A 58 -4.27 0.21 -7.10
C CYS A 58 -5.77 0.19 -6.85
N GLY A 59 -6.22 0.33 -5.60
CA GLY A 59 -7.64 0.45 -5.27
C GLY A 59 -8.31 1.67 -5.93
N GLU A 60 -9.57 1.50 -6.34
CA GLU A 60 -10.33 2.57 -7.03
C GLU A 60 -10.89 3.61 -6.06
N SER A 61 -11.32 3.17 -4.87
CA SER A 61 -11.91 4.03 -3.85
C SER A 61 -10.91 4.31 -2.72
N GLY A 62 -10.16 5.43 -2.82
CA GLY A 62 -9.37 5.94 -1.69
C GLY A 62 -7.86 5.75 -1.77
N VAL A 63 -7.31 5.43 -2.94
CA VAL A 63 -5.85 5.52 -3.15
C VAL A 63 -5.46 6.98 -3.29
N SER A 64 -4.70 7.45 -2.31
CA SER A 64 -4.05 8.75 -2.38
C SER A 64 -2.60 8.55 -2.77
N SER A 65 -2.06 9.48 -3.57
CA SER A 65 -0.63 9.56 -3.85
C SER A 65 0.22 9.67 -2.56
N SER A 66 -0.40 10.07 -1.45
CA SER A 66 0.18 10.07 -0.10
C SER A 66 0.51 8.68 0.47
N MET A 67 0.01 7.59 -0.11
CA MET A 67 0.28 6.23 0.35
C MET A 67 1.52 5.61 -0.29
N ILE A 68 1.97 6.15 -1.43
CA ILE A 68 3.04 5.57 -2.25
C ILE A 68 4.32 5.38 -1.42
N TYR A 69 4.83 6.44 -0.79
CA TYR A 69 6.04 6.37 0.03
C TYR A 69 5.88 5.52 1.30
N PRO A 70 4.82 5.70 2.13
CA PRO A 70 4.59 4.85 3.30
C PRO A 70 4.54 3.36 2.98
N VAL A 71 3.83 2.95 1.92
CA VAL A 71 3.69 1.54 1.52
C VAL A 71 5.03 1.00 1.03
N THR A 72 5.71 1.71 0.12
CA THR A 72 7.00 1.26 -0.41
C THR A 72 8.07 1.18 0.68
N ALA A 73 8.14 2.15 1.59
CA ALA A 73 9.10 2.10 2.68
C ALA A 73 8.78 0.95 3.64
N THR A 74 7.50 0.66 3.90
CA THR A 74 7.10 -0.51 4.71
C THR A 74 7.52 -1.82 4.06
N LEU A 75 7.37 -1.96 2.73
CA LEU A 75 7.86 -3.12 2.00
C LEU A 75 9.38 -3.29 2.18
N LEU A 76 10.15 -2.23 1.93
CA LEU A 76 11.61 -2.26 1.97
C LEU A 76 12.18 -2.51 3.37
N THR A 77 11.52 -1.99 4.41
CA THR A 77 12.03 -2.05 5.79
C THR A 77 11.50 -3.23 6.60
N LYS A 78 10.32 -3.78 6.25
CA LYS A 78 9.69 -4.85 7.05
C LYS A 78 9.51 -6.16 6.30
N HIS A 79 9.21 -6.14 5.00
CA HIS A 79 8.79 -7.36 4.28
C HIS A 79 9.88 -7.93 3.36
N LEU A 80 10.74 -7.07 2.82
CA LEU A 80 11.81 -7.43 1.91
C LEU A 80 13.21 -7.61 2.54
N PRO A 81 13.50 -7.24 3.82
CA PRO A 81 14.74 -7.67 4.45
C PRO A 81 14.85 -9.19 4.51
N VAL A 82 16.05 -9.71 4.28
CA VAL A 82 16.37 -11.14 4.41
C VAL A 82 16.47 -11.47 5.90
N ALA A 83 15.72 -12.46 6.35
CA ALA A 83 15.73 -12.94 7.73
C ALA A 83 16.68 -14.14 7.89
N PRO A 84 17.25 -14.36 9.09
CA PRO A 84 18.09 -15.52 9.35
C PRO A 84 17.27 -16.81 9.24
N GLY A 85 17.80 -17.81 8.52
CA GLY A 85 17.12 -19.09 8.32
C GLY A 85 16.19 -19.14 7.10
N GLU A 86 16.07 -18.06 6.33
CA GLU A 86 15.33 -18.09 5.06
C GLU A 86 16.08 -18.88 3.99
N SER A 87 15.33 -19.54 3.10
CA SER A 87 15.92 -20.26 1.98
C SER A 87 16.60 -19.30 1.00
N LYS A 88 17.66 -19.80 0.33
CA LYS A 88 18.43 -19.02 -0.64
C LYS A 88 17.55 -18.42 -1.73
N LYS A 89 16.53 -19.15 -2.19
CA LYS A 89 15.59 -18.70 -3.25
C LYS A 89 14.75 -17.51 -2.78
N VAL A 90 14.23 -17.53 -1.56
CA VAL A 90 13.46 -16.41 -0.97
C VAL A 90 14.36 -15.19 -0.77
N ALA A 91 15.57 -15.41 -0.25
CA ALA A 91 16.55 -14.34 -0.03
C ALA A 91 16.94 -13.64 -1.34
N GLU A 92 17.24 -14.42 -2.39
CA GLU A 92 17.51 -13.90 -3.73
C GLU A 92 16.33 -13.11 -4.29
N TYR A 93 15.11 -13.66 -4.19
CA TYR A 93 13.90 -12.97 -4.65
C TYR A 93 13.69 -11.63 -3.94
N LYS A 94 13.75 -11.61 -2.61
CA LYS A 94 13.63 -10.39 -1.80
C LYS A 94 14.69 -9.35 -2.16
N GLN A 95 15.92 -9.79 -2.38
CA GLN A 95 17.01 -8.91 -2.80
C GLN A 95 16.76 -8.32 -4.20
N THR A 96 16.36 -9.15 -5.17
CA THR A 96 16.04 -8.69 -6.53
C THR A 96 14.90 -7.69 -6.53
N VAL A 97 13.82 -7.95 -5.78
CA VAL A 97 12.69 -7.03 -5.65
C VAL A 97 13.13 -5.72 -4.99
N SER A 98 13.92 -5.80 -3.91
CA SER A 98 14.46 -4.61 -3.22
C SER A 98 15.31 -3.75 -4.15
N VAL A 99 16.20 -4.36 -4.92
CA VAL A 99 17.07 -3.67 -5.90
C VAL A 99 16.24 -3.03 -7.01
N SER A 100 15.16 -3.68 -7.46
CA SER A 100 14.25 -3.11 -8.47
C SER A 100 13.42 -1.94 -7.93
N LEU A 101 13.01 -2.00 -6.66
CA LEU A 101 12.07 -1.05 -6.06
C LEU A 101 12.75 0.21 -5.51
N LYS A 102 13.91 0.07 -4.84
CA LYS A 102 14.67 1.19 -4.25
C LYS A 102 14.89 2.38 -5.21
N PRO A 103 15.40 2.20 -6.44
CA PRO A 103 15.72 3.33 -7.33
C PRO A 103 14.48 4.05 -7.86
N ARG A 104 13.29 3.43 -7.82
CA ARG A 104 12.06 4.03 -8.35
C ARG A 104 11.46 5.09 -7.43
N LEU A 105 11.62 4.93 -6.12
CA LEU A 105 11.07 5.86 -5.12
C LEU A 105 12.14 6.59 -4.31
N LYS A 106 13.33 6.02 -4.17
CA LYS A 106 14.44 6.61 -3.40
C LYS A 106 13.98 7.12 -2.02
N PRO A 107 13.31 6.29 -1.20
CA PRO A 107 12.64 6.74 0.03
C PRO A 107 13.56 7.36 1.07
N ASP A 108 14.87 7.13 0.96
CA ASP A 108 15.88 7.64 1.89
C ASP A 108 16.68 8.84 1.34
N GLU A 109 16.53 9.17 0.05
CA GLU A 109 17.27 10.26 -0.59
C GLU A 109 16.54 11.60 -0.42
N VAL A 110 17.29 12.65 -0.12
CA VAL A 110 16.78 14.03 0.05
C VAL A 110 16.09 14.54 -1.23
N GLU A 111 16.57 14.11 -2.40
CA GLU A 111 15.99 14.48 -3.69
C GLU A 111 14.52 14.05 -3.84
N SER A 112 14.09 13.03 -3.11
CA SER A 112 12.69 12.61 -3.07
C SER A 112 11.74 13.67 -2.52
N ALA A 113 12.24 14.69 -1.81
CA ALA A 113 11.44 15.82 -1.36
C ALA A 113 10.76 16.59 -2.52
N LYS A 114 11.31 16.50 -3.74
CA LYS A 114 10.74 17.12 -4.95
C LYS A 114 9.58 16.32 -5.53
N ASN A 115 9.46 15.03 -5.18
CA ASN A 115 8.46 14.14 -5.76
C ASN A 115 7.08 14.42 -5.17
N VAL A 116 6.08 14.59 -6.04
CA VAL A 116 4.69 14.86 -5.66
C VAL A 116 4.14 13.85 -4.64
N PRO A 117 4.38 12.52 -4.77
CA PRO A 117 3.90 11.56 -3.77
C PRO A 117 4.54 11.73 -2.38
N CYS A 118 5.78 12.23 -2.30
CA CYS A 118 6.46 12.51 -1.03
C CYS A 118 5.81 13.72 -0.33
N ILE A 119 5.56 14.78 -1.10
CA ILE A 119 4.85 15.98 -0.61
C ILE A 119 3.42 15.62 -0.21
N ALA A 120 2.70 14.84 -1.02
CA ALA A 120 1.37 14.37 -0.69
C ALA A 120 1.34 13.55 0.60
N SER A 121 2.37 12.73 0.85
CA SER A 121 2.53 11.99 2.11
C SER A 121 2.64 12.93 3.32
N PHE A 122 3.36 14.04 3.18
CA PHE A 122 3.48 15.04 4.25
C PHE A 122 2.18 15.80 4.52
N LEU A 123 1.40 16.07 3.47
CA LEU A 123 0.11 16.76 3.57
C LEU A 123 -1.01 15.86 4.11
N ASP A 124 -0.85 14.54 4.06
CA ASP A 124 -1.79 13.59 4.64
C ASP A 124 -1.64 13.51 6.17
N PRO A 125 -2.70 13.80 6.96
CA PRO A 125 -2.64 13.75 8.42
C PRO A 125 -2.12 12.42 8.99
N ARG A 126 -2.38 11.30 8.30
CA ARG A 126 -1.93 9.96 8.72
C ARG A 126 -0.41 9.80 8.64
N HIS A 127 0.23 10.59 7.78
CA HIS A 127 1.65 10.49 7.44
C HIS A 127 2.41 11.80 7.64
N LYS A 128 1.81 12.81 8.28
CA LYS A 128 2.39 14.14 8.56
C LYS A 128 3.81 14.11 9.14
N HIS A 129 4.11 13.13 9.98
CA HIS A 129 5.42 12.99 10.61
C HIS A 129 6.44 12.21 9.78
N LEU A 130 6.05 11.71 8.60
CA LEU A 130 6.89 10.95 7.67
C LEU A 130 7.78 9.93 8.40
N LYS A 131 7.18 9.07 9.25
CA LYS A 131 7.92 8.10 10.08
C LYS A 131 8.79 7.12 9.28
N PHE A 132 8.53 7.02 7.98
CA PHE A 132 9.29 6.20 7.06
C PHE A 132 10.57 6.88 6.54
N ALA A 133 10.73 8.19 6.74
CA ALA A 133 11.83 9.00 6.21
C ALA A 133 12.86 9.34 7.30
N ASN A 134 14.12 9.51 6.88
CA ASN A 134 15.18 10.05 7.74
C ASN A 134 14.96 11.56 8.03
N ASP A 135 15.67 12.10 9.02
CA ASP A 135 15.51 13.50 9.44
C ASP A 135 15.83 14.48 8.31
N ALA A 136 16.87 14.20 7.52
CA ALA A 136 17.28 15.03 6.40
C ALA A 136 16.18 15.18 5.34
N LEU A 137 15.53 14.08 4.95
CA LEU A 137 14.41 14.09 4.01
C LEU A 137 13.20 14.82 4.61
N ARG A 138 12.91 14.62 5.90
CA ARG A 138 11.81 15.33 6.57
C ARG A 138 11.98 16.84 6.51
N ASP A 139 13.18 17.33 6.76
CA ASP A 139 13.45 18.77 6.73
C ASP A 139 13.45 19.33 5.30
N ALA A 140 13.96 18.56 4.33
CA ALA A 140 13.87 18.93 2.91
C ALA A 140 12.42 19.00 2.40
N VAL A 141 11.55 18.07 2.79
CA VAL A 141 10.12 18.11 2.43
C VAL A 141 9.45 19.35 3.03
N LYS A 142 9.71 19.66 4.30
CA LYS A 142 9.18 20.90 4.93
C LYS A 142 9.67 22.15 4.21
N ALA A 143 10.95 22.21 3.84
CA ALA A 143 11.52 23.33 3.09
C ALA A 143 10.85 23.47 1.72
N ARG A 144 10.66 22.36 1.01
CA ARG A 144 9.98 22.34 -0.30
C ARG A 144 8.53 22.81 -0.20
N VAL A 145 7.79 22.39 0.82
CA VAL A 145 6.40 22.84 1.03
C VAL A 145 6.34 24.33 1.33
N LYS A 146 7.27 24.86 2.14
CA LYS A 146 7.36 26.30 2.40
C LYS A 146 7.66 27.09 1.13
N GLU A 147 8.58 26.60 0.29
CA GLU A 147 8.90 27.20 -1.01
C GLU A 147 7.66 27.26 -1.91
N LEU A 148 6.90 26.16 -2.02
CA LEU A 148 5.67 26.10 -2.80
C LEU A 148 4.59 27.07 -2.26
N LEU A 149 4.47 27.20 -0.94
CA LEU A 149 3.55 28.16 -0.32
C LEU A 149 3.94 29.61 -0.63
N SER A 150 5.23 29.94 -0.56
CA SER A 150 5.73 31.27 -0.91
C SER A 150 5.51 31.61 -2.38
N ALA A 151 5.71 30.64 -3.29
CA ALA A 151 5.43 30.81 -4.70
C ALA A 151 3.94 31.09 -4.96
N LEU A 152 3.04 30.38 -4.27
CA LEU A 152 1.60 30.61 -4.39
C LEU A 152 1.17 31.98 -3.82
N GLY A 153 1.83 32.44 -2.76
CA GLY A 153 1.57 33.76 -2.17
C GLY A 153 2.08 34.93 -3.02
N ALA A 154 3.09 34.70 -3.88
CA ALA A 154 3.61 35.72 -4.80
C ALA A 154 2.67 35.99 -5.99
N ASP A 155 1.90 34.98 -6.42
CA ASP A 155 0.85 35.12 -7.45
C ASP A 155 -0.46 35.72 -6.90
N ALA A 156 -0.61 35.82 -5.56
CA ALA A 156 -1.87 36.17 -4.90
C ALA A 156 -1.89 37.58 -4.28
N ARG A 157 -1.23 38.59 -4.89
CA ARG A 157 -1.36 40.01 -4.47
C ARG A 157 -2.15 40.83 -5.51
N PRO A 158 -3.16 41.63 -5.11
CA PRO A 158 -4.45 41.68 -5.80
C PRO A 158 -4.84 43.04 -6.43
N GLU A 159 -5.69 43.03 -7.47
CA GLU A 159 -6.63 44.13 -7.74
C GLU A 159 -7.83 43.97 -6.80
N ILE A 160 -7.88 44.81 -5.76
CA ILE A 160 -9.10 45.02 -4.95
C ILE A 160 -9.94 46.04 -5.71
N THR A 161 -11.07 45.60 -6.26
CA THR A 161 -12.25 46.45 -6.42
C THR A 161 -13.26 45.99 -5.38
N GLU A 162 -13.50 46.86 -4.40
CA GLU A 162 -14.58 46.69 -3.43
C GLU A 162 -15.90 46.86 -4.17
N GLU A 163 -16.70 45.80 -4.32
CA GLU A 163 -18.15 45.93 -4.44
C GLU A 163 -18.86 44.73 -3.78
N ASP A 164 -19.51 45.10 -2.67
CA ASP A 164 -20.78 44.63 -2.10
C ASP A 164 -20.95 43.22 -1.50
N SER A 165 -21.53 43.26 -0.31
CA SER A 165 -21.73 42.17 0.65
C SER A 165 -23.21 41.88 0.76
N SER A 166 -23.68 40.65 0.48
CA SER A 166 -24.88 40.10 1.17
C SER A 166 -25.31 38.67 0.80
N GLU A 167 -24.79 38.00 -0.23
CA GLU A 167 -25.38 36.70 -0.63
C GLU A 167 -24.64 35.42 -0.18
N THR A 168 -23.52 35.51 0.53
CA THR A 168 -22.61 34.35 0.72
C THR A 168 -22.84 33.50 1.97
N GLU A 169 -23.77 33.88 2.86
CA GLU A 169 -23.96 33.18 4.15
C GLU A 169 -24.88 31.96 4.05
N SER A 170 -25.97 32.03 3.27
CA SER A 170 -26.95 30.94 3.14
C SER A 170 -26.36 29.68 2.46
N ALA A 171 -25.47 29.86 1.48
CA ALA A 171 -24.82 28.75 0.78
C ALA A 171 -23.79 28.02 1.65
N ARG A 172 -23.10 28.74 2.55
CA ARG A 172 -22.09 28.16 3.45
C ARG A 172 -22.71 27.30 4.54
N GLU A 173 -23.87 27.69 5.05
CA GLU A 173 -24.59 26.94 6.08
C GLU A 173 -25.24 25.65 5.54
N SER A 174 -25.72 25.70 4.29
CA SER A 174 -26.22 24.52 3.58
C SER A 174 -25.10 23.50 3.27
N ALA A 175 -23.90 23.99 2.93
CA ALA A 175 -22.73 23.14 2.70
C ALA A 175 -22.18 22.52 4.00
N ALA A 176 -22.12 23.30 5.09
CA ALA A 176 -21.69 22.81 6.39
C ALA A 176 -22.62 21.72 6.95
N THR A 177 -23.93 21.86 6.74
CA THR A 177 -24.92 20.88 7.17
C THR A 177 -24.79 19.56 6.39
N LYS A 178 -24.54 19.62 5.08
CA LYS A 178 -24.32 18.44 4.22
C LYS A 178 -23.08 17.65 4.63
N ILE A 179 -21.98 18.33 4.95
CA ILE A 179 -20.73 17.69 5.41
C ILE A 179 -20.95 17.01 6.76
N ARG A 180 -21.68 17.65 7.69
CA ARG A 180 -21.96 17.09 9.02
C ARG A 180 -22.80 15.80 8.96
N GLN A 181 -23.72 15.71 8.00
CA GLN A 181 -24.57 14.54 7.79
C GLN A 181 -23.81 13.39 7.11
N GLN A 182 -22.90 13.68 6.17
CA GLN A 182 -22.01 12.67 5.58
C GLN A 182 -21.04 12.07 6.61
N VAL A 183 -20.46 12.89 7.49
CA VAL A 183 -19.55 12.41 8.54
C VAL A 183 -20.29 11.55 9.57
N SER A 184 -21.56 11.88 9.88
CA SER A 184 -22.42 11.05 10.75
C SER A 184 -22.71 9.68 10.11
N ASN A 185 -23.06 9.64 8.83
CA ASN A 185 -23.32 8.39 8.11
C ASN A 185 -22.06 7.52 7.99
N ALA A 186 -20.88 8.11 7.77
CA ALA A 186 -19.62 7.37 7.75
C ALA A 186 -19.28 6.76 9.12
N ASN A 187 -19.52 7.50 10.22
CA ASN A 187 -19.29 7.00 11.58
C ASN A 187 -20.21 5.83 11.97
N ILE A 188 -21.41 5.74 11.41
CA ILE A 188 -22.34 4.62 11.62
C ILE A 188 -21.82 3.34 10.93
N VAL A 189 -21.18 3.48 9.76
CA VAL A 189 -20.62 2.34 9.00
C VAL A 189 -19.41 1.74 9.71
N TRP A 190 -18.52 2.56 10.28
CA TRP A 190 -17.32 2.06 10.99
C TRP A 190 -17.62 1.41 12.36
N ARG A 191 -18.78 1.68 12.97
CA ARG A 191 -19.20 1.05 14.24
C ARG A 191 -19.80 -0.34 14.07
N ARG A 192 -20.09 -0.78 12.85
CA ARG A 192 -20.73 -2.08 12.56
C ARG A 192 -19.75 -3.23 12.28
N ILE A 193 -18.45 -3.00 12.40
CA ILE A 193 -17.44 -4.06 12.31
C ILE A 193 -17.33 -4.72 13.71
N PRO A 194 -17.68 -6.01 13.87
CA PRO A 194 -17.55 -6.68 15.17
C PRO A 194 -16.08 -6.75 15.58
N ARG A 195 -15.75 -6.21 16.76
CA ARG A 195 -14.47 -6.46 17.40
C ARG A 195 -14.53 -7.85 18.06
N GLY A 196 -13.74 -8.79 17.55
CA GLY A 196 -13.26 -9.99 18.26
C GLY A 196 -14.32 -10.88 18.91
N GLY A 197 -14.68 -11.97 18.23
CA GLY A 197 -15.29 -13.15 18.85
C GLY A 197 -14.24 -14.26 18.98
N THR A 198 -13.92 -14.59 20.23
CA THR A 198 -13.14 -15.76 20.66
C THR A 198 -13.76 -17.06 20.15
N CYS A 199 -12.96 -17.98 19.61
CA CYS A 199 -13.37 -19.37 19.40
C CYS A 199 -12.67 -20.26 20.42
N ASN A 200 -13.41 -20.63 21.47
CA ASN A 200 -13.23 -21.87 22.21
C ASN A 200 -14.10 -22.93 21.51
N SER A 201 -13.49 -24.07 21.20
CA SER A 201 -14.00 -25.45 21.30
C SER A 201 -13.17 -26.36 20.42
#